data_AF-A0A7W9CJB3-F1
#
_entry.id   AF-A0A7W9CJB3-F1
#
_cell.length_a   1.000
_cell.length_b   1.000
_cell.length_c   1.000
_cell.angle_alpha   90.00
_cell.angle_beta   90.00
_cell.angle_gamma   90.00
#
_symmetry.space_group_name_H-M   'P 1'
#
loop_
_entity.id
_entity.type
_entity.pdbx_description
1 polymer ?
#
loop_
_entity_poly.entity_id
_entity_poly.type
_entity_poly.pdbx_seq_one_letter_code
_entity_poly.pdbx_strand_id
1 'polypeptide(L)'
;MRIATWNVNSVNARLPTVLAWLEAAKPDVACFQEIKCVDEKFPREAFEDLGYNVETHGQKSYNGVALLSKMPMSDVRRGLPGDDTDEQARYIEAVIEGPVPVRVASIYLPNGNPVGTEKFPYKLAWFERLNAHARSLLAFEEPLALCGDYNVIPTEADVAKPEAWLGDALFQPESRSAFRALKWLGLSDASELGNQPPGSFTFWDYQAGAWQRNNGIRIDFALLSPQAADRFRSIETHRDARDMDKPSDHVPVVVDLNLDG
;
A
#
# COMPACT_ATOMS: atom_id res chain seq x y z
N MET A 1 15.58 -7.30 -4.08
CA MET A 1 14.31 -7.70 -3.45
C MET A 1 13.23 -6.82 -4.01
N ARG A 2 12.26 -7.41 -4.71
CA ARG A 2 11.13 -6.71 -5.31
C ARG A 2 9.94 -6.74 -4.36
N ILE A 3 9.52 -5.58 -3.90
CA ILE A 3 8.39 -5.40 -2.97
C ILE A 3 7.26 -4.75 -3.75
N ALA A 4 6.11 -5.40 -3.80
CA ALA A 4 4.92 -4.89 -4.46
C ALA A 4 3.87 -4.42 -3.48
N THR A 5 3.10 -3.40 -3.84
CA THR A 5 1.85 -3.04 -3.18
C THR A 5 0.71 -2.96 -4.17
N TRP A 6 -0.45 -3.49 -3.79
CA TRP A 6 -1.64 -3.46 -4.64
C TRP A 6 -2.93 -3.55 -3.81
N ASN A 7 -3.78 -2.53 -3.91
CA ASN A 7 -5.17 -2.64 -3.49
C ASN A 7 -5.92 -3.53 -4.49
N VAL A 8 -6.27 -4.75 -4.07
CA VAL A 8 -6.84 -5.78 -4.96
C VAL A 8 -8.36 -5.71 -5.06
N ASN A 9 -9.01 -4.86 -4.26
CA ASN A 9 -10.45 -4.66 -4.23
C ASN A 9 -11.23 -6.00 -4.24
N SER A 10 -11.10 -6.78 -3.17
CA SER A 10 -11.53 -8.18 -2.99
C SER A 10 -10.63 -9.20 -3.68
N VAL A 11 -9.77 -9.84 -2.89
CA VAL A 11 -8.83 -10.88 -3.36
C VAL A 11 -9.58 -12.05 -4.00
N ASN A 12 -10.68 -12.50 -3.41
CA ASN A 12 -11.44 -13.65 -3.92
C ASN A 12 -12.11 -13.35 -5.27
N ALA A 13 -12.57 -12.11 -5.48
CA ALA A 13 -13.18 -11.72 -6.75
C ALA A 13 -12.14 -11.57 -7.87
N ARG A 14 -10.89 -11.25 -7.52
CA ARG A 14 -9.78 -11.00 -8.45
C ARG A 14 -8.73 -12.11 -8.44
N LEU A 15 -8.99 -13.25 -7.78
CA LEU A 15 -7.97 -14.27 -7.55
C LEU A 15 -7.22 -14.71 -8.82
N PRO A 16 -7.90 -15.06 -9.94
CA PRO A 16 -7.19 -15.43 -11.17
C PRO A 16 -6.28 -14.31 -11.71
N THR A 17 -6.76 -13.06 -11.65
CA THR A 17 -6.02 -11.88 -12.09
C THR A 17 -4.80 -11.63 -11.23
N VAL A 18 -4.96 -11.76 -9.90
CA VAL A 18 -3.85 -11.58 -8.94
C VAL A 18 -2.80 -12.65 -9.11
N LEU A 19 -3.19 -13.92 -9.25
CA LEU A 19 -2.26 -15.04 -9.46
C LEU A 19 -1.50 -14.89 -10.78
N ALA A 20 -2.20 -14.58 -11.88
CA ALA A 20 -1.57 -14.36 -13.18
C ALA A 20 -0.56 -13.19 -13.13
N TRP A 21 -0.88 -12.11 -12.41
CA TRP A 21 0.06 -11.01 -12.21
C TRP A 21 1.27 -11.43 -11.37
N LEU A 22 1.08 -12.18 -10.27
CA LEU A 22 2.18 -12.68 -9.44
C LEU A 22 3.11 -13.63 -10.21
N GLU A 23 2.58 -14.50 -11.07
CA GLU A 23 3.36 -15.40 -11.92
C GLU A 23 4.22 -14.65 -12.94
N ALA A 24 3.69 -13.56 -13.50
CA ALA A 24 4.39 -12.73 -14.48
C ALA A 24 5.41 -11.79 -13.82
N ALA A 25 4.98 -11.03 -12.81
CA ALA A 25 5.79 -10.02 -12.14
C ALA A 25 6.78 -10.61 -11.14
N LYS A 26 6.45 -11.75 -10.52
CA LYS A 26 7.28 -12.51 -9.56
C LYS A 26 7.91 -11.65 -8.45
N PRO A 27 7.17 -10.73 -7.78
CA PRO A 27 7.74 -9.98 -6.66
C PRO A 27 8.21 -10.94 -5.56
N ASP A 28 9.19 -10.53 -4.76
CA ASP A 28 9.64 -11.31 -3.60
C ASP A 28 8.68 -11.16 -2.42
N VAL A 29 8.09 -9.96 -2.30
CA VAL A 29 7.12 -9.59 -1.27
C VAL A 29 5.93 -8.88 -1.92
N ALA A 30 4.71 -9.19 -1.51
CA ALA A 30 3.50 -8.51 -1.98
C ALA A 30 2.60 -8.07 -0.81
N CYS A 31 2.30 -6.78 -0.77
CA CYS A 31 1.38 -6.14 0.16
C CYS A 31 0.03 -5.96 -0.52
N PHE A 32 -1.02 -6.66 -0.04
CA PHE A 32 -2.37 -6.48 -0.55
C PHE A 32 -3.25 -5.68 0.41
N GLN A 33 -4.08 -4.81 -0.16
CA GLN A 33 -5.10 -4.03 0.54
C GLN A 33 -6.49 -4.37 0.00
N GLU A 34 -7.51 -4.08 0.80
CA GLU A 34 -8.90 -4.43 0.53
C GLU A 34 -9.09 -5.90 0.15
N ILE A 35 -8.49 -6.83 0.89
CA ILE A 35 -8.71 -8.26 0.62
C ILE A 35 -10.20 -8.65 0.80
N LYS A 36 -10.96 -7.87 1.60
CA LYS A 36 -12.42 -7.98 1.81
C LYS A 36 -12.91 -9.37 2.23
N CYS A 37 -12.05 -10.11 2.93
CA CYS A 37 -12.39 -11.39 3.54
C CYS A 37 -11.76 -11.50 4.93
N VAL A 38 -12.37 -12.34 5.76
CA VAL A 38 -11.78 -12.79 7.03
C VAL A 38 -10.64 -13.75 6.75
N ASP A 39 -9.75 -13.95 7.73
CA ASP A 39 -8.52 -14.72 7.58
C ASP A 39 -8.77 -16.16 7.10
N GLU A 40 -9.81 -16.82 7.59
CA GLU A 40 -10.16 -18.21 7.23
C GLU A 40 -10.70 -18.33 5.80
N LYS A 41 -11.09 -17.22 5.18
CA LYS A 41 -11.59 -17.15 3.80
C LYS A 41 -10.57 -16.58 2.82
N PHE A 42 -9.37 -16.24 3.28
CA PHE A 42 -8.29 -15.89 2.39
C PHE A 42 -7.82 -17.15 1.63
N PRO A 43 -7.67 -17.12 0.30
CA PRO A 43 -7.33 -18.32 -0.48
C PRO A 43 -5.82 -18.63 -0.38
N ARG A 44 -5.37 -18.99 0.83
CA ARG A 44 -3.95 -19.20 1.18
C ARG A 44 -3.24 -20.20 0.26
N GLU A 45 -3.84 -21.37 0.07
CA GLU A 45 -3.29 -22.47 -0.74
C GLU A 45 -2.86 -21.99 -2.14
N ALA A 46 -3.69 -21.17 -2.80
CA ALA A 46 -3.39 -20.67 -4.14
C ALA A 46 -2.13 -19.79 -4.21
N PHE A 47 -1.77 -19.09 -3.13
CA PHE A 47 -0.55 -18.29 -3.04
C PHE A 47 0.64 -19.12 -2.53
N GLU A 48 0.40 -20.07 -1.64
CA GLU A 48 1.40 -21.03 -1.15
C GLU A 48 1.90 -21.94 -2.28
N ASP A 49 1.03 -22.32 -3.21
CA ASP A 49 1.38 -23.04 -4.45
C ASP A 49 2.35 -22.25 -5.35
N LEU A 50 2.33 -20.92 -5.27
CA LEU A 50 3.31 -20.04 -5.93
C LEU A 50 4.59 -19.81 -5.11
N GLY A 51 4.71 -20.45 -3.94
CA GLY A 51 5.86 -20.39 -3.06
C GLY A 51 5.84 -19.20 -2.07
N TYR A 52 4.69 -18.56 -1.85
CA TYR A 52 4.58 -17.49 -0.86
C TYR A 52 4.17 -18.02 0.51
N ASN A 53 4.86 -17.56 1.54
CA ASN A 53 4.34 -17.50 2.90
C ASN A 53 3.28 -16.40 2.95
N VAL A 54 2.20 -16.62 3.69
CA VAL A 54 1.04 -15.71 3.72
C VAL A 54 0.73 -15.28 5.14
N GLU A 55 0.64 -13.97 5.37
CA GLU A 55 0.12 -13.39 6.59
C GLU A 55 -1.02 -12.43 6.28
N THR A 56 -2.11 -12.52 7.06
CA THR A 56 -3.33 -11.74 6.81
C THR A 56 -3.81 -11.09 8.09
N HIS A 57 -4.47 -9.94 7.93
CA HIS A 57 -5.35 -9.36 8.93
C HIS A 57 -6.64 -9.00 8.19
N GLY A 58 -7.62 -9.90 8.29
CA GLY A 58 -8.85 -9.87 7.48
C GLY A 58 -10.06 -9.31 8.22
N GLN A 59 -10.97 -8.73 7.45
CA GLN A 59 -12.27 -8.26 7.93
C GLN A 59 -13.34 -8.58 6.89
N LYS A 60 -14.54 -8.94 7.35
CA LYS A 60 -15.65 -9.30 6.45
C LYS A 60 -16.13 -8.07 5.67
N SER A 61 -16.33 -8.23 4.37
CA SER A 61 -16.94 -7.26 3.43
C SER A 61 -16.14 -5.98 3.14
N TYR A 62 -15.32 -5.51 4.07
CA TYR A 62 -14.56 -4.27 3.98
C TYR A 62 -13.11 -4.49 4.39
N ASN A 63 -12.24 -3.56 4.04
CA ASN A 63 -10.85 -3.51 4.52
C ASN A 63 -10.10 -4.83 4.27
N GLY A 64 -9.21 -5.15 5.21
CA GLY A 64 -8.35 -6.31 5.21
C GLY A 64 -7.05 -6.02 4.47
N VAL A 65 -5.96 -6.52 5.05
CA VAL A 65 -4.62 -6.44 4.46
C VAL A 65 -3.95 -7.81 4.51
N ALA A 66 -3.07 -8.06 3.55
CA ALA A 66 -2.21 -9.23 3.55
C ALA A 66 -0.76 -8.84 3.22
N LEU A 67 0.16 -9.66 3.70
CA LEU A 67 1.58 -9.62 3.40
C LEU A 67 2.01 -11.02 2.96
N LEU A 68 2.51 -11.12 1.74
CA LEU A 68 2.98 -12.35 1.13
C LEU A 68 4.48 -12.25 0.92
N SER A 69 5.23 -13.32 1.16
CA SER A 69 6.68 -13.33 0.99
C SER A 69 7.20 -14.69 0.54
N LYS A 70 8.11 -14.72 -0.44
CA LYS A 70 8.86 -15.93 -0.81
C LYS A 70 9.86 -16.39 0.25
N MET A 71 10.18 -15.50 1.19
CA MET A 71 11.03 -15.75 2.35
C MET A 71 10.18 -15.88 3.62
N PRO A 72 10.66 -16.60 4.66
CA PRO A 72 10.00 -16.64 5.95
C PRO A 72 9.75 -15.24 6.51
N MET A 73 8.70 -15.11 7.32
CA MET A 73 8.35 -13.87 8.00
C MET A 73 8.47 -14.06 9.52
N SER A 74 9.02 -13.07 10.21
CA SER A 74 9.06 -13.01 11.67
C SER A 74 8.53 -11.68 12.19
N ASP A 75 8.36 -11.55 13.51
CA ASP A 75 7.88 -10.34 14.17
C ASP A 75 6.59 -9.76 13.53
N VAL A 76 5.64 -10.67 13.23
CA VAL A 76 4.39 -10.32 12.55
C VAL A 76 3.47 -9.56 13.52
N ARG A 77 3.11 -8.32 13.17
CA ARG A 77 2.10 -7.53 13.88
C ARG A 77 0.89 -7.30 12.99
N ARG A 78 -0.28 -7.48 13.59
CA ARG A 78 -1.58 -7.13 13.00
C ARG A 78 -2.18 -5.96 13.78
N GLY A 79 -2.75 -5.00 13.06
CA GLY A 79 -3.33 -3.79 13.65
C GLY A 79 -2.26 -2.70 13.89
N LEU A 80 -2.68 -1.45 13.73
CA LEU A 80 -1.83 -0.29 13.95
C LEU A 80 -1.83 0.05 15.45
N PRO A 81 -0.66 0.13 16.12
CA PRO A 81 -0.61 0.40 17.55
C PRO A 81 -1.08 1.84 17.88
N GLY A 82 -1.47 2.04 19.14
CA GLY A 82 -1.86 3.35 19.67
C GLY A 82 -3.36 3.55 19.91
N ASP A 83 -4.19 2.56 19.57
CA ASP A 83 -5.61 2.49 19.98
C ASP A 83 -6.08 1.03 19.91
N ASP A 84 -6.19 0.38 21.07
CA ASP A 84 -6.60 -1.02 21.18
C ASP A 84 -8.11 -1.23 20.92
N THR A 85 -8.89 -0.15 20.78
CA THR A 85 -10.32 -0.22 20.45
C THR A 85 -10.58 -0.21 18.95
N ASP A 86 -9.57 0.05 18.12
CA ASP A 86 -9.72 0.04 16.66
C ASP A 86 -9.70 -1.39 16.11
N GLU A 87 -10.88 -1.90 15.80
CA GLU A 87 -11.07 -3.24 15.23
C GLU A 87 -10.88 -3.29 13.70
N GLN A 88 -10.55 -2.17 13.03
CA GLN A 88 -10.44 -2.15 11.56
C GLN A 88 -9.15 -2.80 11.06
N ALA A 89 -9.29 -3.83 10.23
CA ALA A 89 -8.17 -4.58 9.68
C ALA A 89 -7.47 -3.81 8.54
N ARG A 90 -6.60 -2.86 8.91
CA ARG A 90 -5.97 -1.87 8.01
C ARG A 90 -4.46 -1.89 7.99
N TYR A 91 -3.84 -2.68 8.86
CA TYR A 91 -2.39 -2.69 9.05
C TYR A 91 -1.90 -4.09 9.36
N ILE A 92 -0.82 -4.48 8.69
CA ILE A 92 -0.01 -5.65 9.01
C ILE A 92 1.44 -5.32 8.68
N GLU A 93 2.37 -5.77 9.52
CA GLU A 93 3.81 -5.66 9.28
C GLU A 93 4.51 -6.97 9.66
N ALA A 94 5.66 -7.23 9.05
CA ALA A 94 6.56 -8.30 9.43
C ALA A 94 8.00 -7.98 9.01
N VAL A 95 8.95 -8.66 9.63
CA VAL A 95 10.32 -8.75 9.12
C VAL A 95 10.39 -9.88 8.11
N ILE A 96 10.86 -9.56 6.90
CA ILE A 96 11.11 -10.51 5.83
C ILE A 96 12.53 -11.06 5.98
N GLU A 97 12.64 -12.36 6.26
CA GLU A 97 13.89 -13.05 6.57
C GLU A 97 14.69 -13.35 5.29
N GLY A 98 15.50 -12.38 4.85
CA GLY A 98 16.43 -12.52 3.73
C GLY A 98 17.90 -12.36 4.16
N PRO A 99 18.86 -12.39 3.22
CA PRO A 99 20.28 -12.13 3.51
C PRO A 99 20.50 -10.80 4.24
N VAL A 100 19.72 -9.78 3.85
CA VAL A 100 19.51 -8.56 4.62
C VAL A 100 18.02 -8.53 5.00
N PRO A 101 17.68 -8.67 6.30
CA PRO A 101 16.29 -8.56 6.75
C PRO A 101 15.70 -7.18 6.42
N VAL A 102 14.44 -7.16 6.00
CA VAL A 102 13.70 -5.93 5.69
C VAL A 102 12.36 -5.97 6.39
N ARG A 103 12.02 -4.92 7.13
CA ARG A 103 10.66 -4.76 7.65
C ARG A 103 9.76 -4.22 6.56
N VAL A 104 8.62 -4.87 6.36
CA VAL A 104 7.63 -4.44 5.37
C VAL A 104 6.26 -4.35 6.05
N ALA A 105 5.56 -3.25 5.79
CA ALA A 105 4.17 -3.07 6.22
C ALA A 105 3.24 -2.95 5.01
N SER A 106 2.06 -3.54 5.12
CA SER A 106 0.92 -3.33 4.22
C SER A 106 -0.12 -2.44 4.91
N ILE A 107 -0.40 -1.29 4.30
CA ILE A 107 -1.24 -0.22 4.85
C ILE A 107 -2.48 -0.02 3.97
N TYR A 108 -3.66 -0.05 4.58
CA TYR A 108 -4.90 0.40 3.97
C TYR A 108 -5.50 1.55 4.78
N LEU A 109 -5.01 2.76 4.51
CA LEU A 109 -5.35 3.96 5.29
C LEU A 109 -6.84 4.33 5.09
N PRO A 110 -7.56 4.77 6.13
CA PRO A 110 -8.97 5.15 5.98
C PRO A 110 -9.20 6.22 4.90
N ASN A 111 -10.16 5.98 4.00
CA ASN A 111 -10.51 6.94 2.94
C ASN A 111 -10.93 8.31 3.51
N GLY A 112 -11.75 8.30 4.56
CA GLY A 112 -12.17 9.50 5.31
C GLY A 112 -13.37 10.25 4.75
N ASN A 113 -13.90 9.88 3.58
CA ASN A 113 -15.11 10.50 3.06
C ASN A 113 -16.41 9.92 3.68
N PRO A 114 -17.47 10.73 3.78
CA PRO A 114 -17.51 12.17 3.46
C PRO A 114 -16.85 13.04 4.53
N VAL A 115 -16.26 14.17 4.11
CA VAL A 115 -15.77 15.22 5.02
C VAL A 115 -16.93 15.77 5.85
N GLY A 116 -16.68 16.06 7.13
CA GLY A 116 -17.69 16.55 8.08
C GLY A 116 -18.45 15.45 8.83
N THR A 117 -18.15 14.18 8.55
CA THR A 117 -18.59 13.02 9.36
C THR A 117 -17.46 12.55 10.29
N GLU A 118 -17.74 11.60 11.16
CA GLU A 118 -16.78 10.93 12.05
C GLU A 118 -15.63 10.24 11.30
N LYS A 119 -15.80 9.96 9.99
CA LYS A 119 -14.81 9.26 9.18
C LYS A 119 -13.55 10.09 8.93
N PHE A 120 -13.68 11.41 8.77
CA PHE A 120 -12.53 12.26 8.50
C PHE A 120 -11.65 12.46 9.75
N PRO A 121 -12.20 12.76 10.94
CA PRO A 121 -11.44 12.69 12.20
C PRO A 121 -10.80 11.33 12.44
N TYR A 122 -11.50 10.22 12.17
CA TYR A 122 -10.92 8.87 12.28
C TYR A 122 -9.70 8.70 11.37
N LYS A 123 -9.78 9.15 10.10
CA LYS A 123 -8.63 9.15 9.18
C LYS A 123 -7.44 9.92 9.74
N LEU A 124 -7.66 11.12 10.28
CA LEU A 124 -6.59 11.96 10.82
C LEU A 124 -5.96 11.33 12.08
N ALA A 125 -6.77 10.79 12.99
CA ALA A 125 -6.29 10.06 14.16
C ALA A 125 -5.51 8.79 13.78
N TRP A 126 -5.93 8.10 12.72
CA TRP A 126 -5.21 6.95 12.18
C TRP A 126 -3.84 7.35 11.59
N PHE A 127 -3.78 8.47 10.86
CA PHE A 127 -2.52 9.06 10.38
C PHE A 127 -1.58 9.44 11.53
N GLU A 128 -2.10 10.00 12.62
CA GLU A 128 -1.30 10.36 13.80
C GLU A 128 -0.65 9.11 14.42
N ARG A 129 -1.43 8.04 14.62
CA ARG A 129 -0.91 6.74 15.06
C ARG A 129 0.12 6.17 14.09
N LEU A 130 -0.10 6.28 12.78
CA LEU A 130 0.86 5.81 11.78
C LEU A 130 2.17 6.59 11.86
N ASN A 131 2.12 7.91 12.05
CA ASN A 131 3.32 8.74 12.25
C ASN A 131 4.08 8.35 13.52
N ALA A 132 3.37 8.11 14.63
CA ALA A 132 3.98 7.67 15.89
C ALA A 132 4.64 6.29 15.74
N HIS A 133 3.94 5.34 15.11
CA HIS A 133 4.46 4.00 14.86
C HIS A 133 5.66 4.01 13.92
N ALA A 134 5.57 4.73 12.79
CA ALA A 134 6.67 4.88 11.84
C ALA A 134 7.94 5.46 12.52
N ARG A 135 7.79 6.43 13.43
CA ARG A 135 8.91 6.95 14.23
C ARG A 135 9.55 5.86 15.09
N SER A 136 8.74 5.00 15.71
CA SER A 136 9.24 3.89 16.52
C SER A 136 9.97 2.84 15.66
N LEU A 137 9.45 2.54 14.47
CA LEU A 137 10.08 1.61 13.54
C LEU A 137 11.44 2.13 13.04
N LEU A 138 11.53 3.42 12.73
CA LEU A 138 12.79 4.04 12.31
C LEU A 138 13.90 3.94 13.38
N ALA A 139 13.55 3.80 14.65
CA ALA A 139 14.51 3.64 15.73
C ALA A 139 15.22 2.27 15.74
N PHE A 140 14.72 1.28 14.98
CA PHE A 140 15.42 0.01 14.78
C PHE A 140 16.59 0.12 13.79
N GLU A 141 16.69 1.22 13.05
CA GLU A 141 17.75 1.46 12.07
C GLU A 141 17.90 0.35 11.00
N GLU A 142 16.82 -0.35 10.69
CA GLU A 142 16.76 -1.39 9.67
C GLU A 142 16.11 -0.89 8.36
N PRO A 143 16.36 -1.56 7.21
CA PRO A 143 15.59 -1.31 6.01
C PRO A 143 14.09 -1.51 6.27
N LEU A 144 13.31 -0.46 6.03
CA LEU A 144 11.87 -0.44 6.24
C LEU A 144 11.18 0.05 4.96
N ALA A 145 10.13 -0.67 4.56
CA ALA A 145 9.21 -0.26 3.50
C ALA A 145 7.77 -0.22 4.03
N LEU A 146 7.19 0.98 4.08
CA LEU A 146 5.78 1.19 4.38
C LEU A 146 5.01 1.29 3.07
N CYS A 147 4.34 0.20 2.70
CA CYS A 147 3.70 0.01 1.41
C CYS A 147 2.19 0.01 1.56
N GLY A 148 1.45 0.64 0.66
CA GLY A 148 0.00 0.55 0.71
C GLY A 148 -0.77 1.60 -0.08
N ASP A 149 -2.09 1.52 0.06
CA ASP A 149 -3.03 2.56 -0.31
C ASP A 149 -3.16 3.54 0.86
N TYR A 150 -2.61 4.73 0.68
CA TYR A 150 -2.60 5.78 1.70
C TYR A 150 -3.83 6.66 1.67
N ASN A 151 -4.74 6.49 0.69
CA ASN A 151 -5.93 7.32 0.53
C ASN A 151 -5.61 8.82 0.75
N VAL A 152 -4.57 9.33 0.09
CA VAL A 152 -4.17 10.74 0.15
C VAL A 152 -3.56 11.14 -1.17
N ILE A 153 -3.90 12.33 -1.66
CA ILE A 153 -3.33 12.94 -2.87
C ILE A 153 -2.38 14.05 -2.41
N PRO A 154 -1.06 13.80 -2.28
CA PRO A 154 -0.14 14.74 -1.61
C PRO A 154 0.01 16.08 -2.34
N THR A 155 0.05 16.05 -3.67
CA THR A 155 0.28 17.21 -4.53
C THR A 155 -0.66 17.23 -5.73
N GLU A 156 -0.73 18.37 -6.43
CA GLU A 156 -1.50 18.47 -7.68
C GLU A 156 -0.94 17.60 -8.80
N ALA A 157 0.34 17.21 -8.73
CA ALA A 157 0.94 16.28 -9.69
C ALA A 157 0.41 14.84 -9.54
N ASP A 158 -0.20 14.54 -8.38
CA ASP A 158 -0.74 13.22 -8.03
C ASP A 158 -2.20 13.04 -8.46
N VAL A 159 -2.76 13.98 -9.23
CA VAL A 159 -4.17 13.94 -9.67
C VAL A 159 -4.35 14.58 -11.04
N ALA A 160 -5.14 13.94 -11.91
CA ALA A 160 -5.37 14.44 -13.26
C ALA A 160 -6.17 15.76 -13.32
N LYS A 161 -7.07 15.98 -12.35
CA LYS A 161 -7.99 17.13 -12.29
C LYS A 161 -8.17 17.62 -10.84
N PRO A 162 -7.22 18.41 -10.29
CA PRO A 162 -7.22 18.82 -8.89
C PRO A 162 -8.55 19.44 -8.42
N GLU A 163 -9.22 20.21 -9.28
CA GLU A 163 -10.48 20.89 -8.98
C GLU A 163 -11.62 19.93 -8.60
N ALA A 164 -11.59 18.69 -9.10
CA ALA A 164 -12.59 17.67 -8.77
C ALA A 164 -12.45 17.11 -7.35
N TRP A 165 -11.32 17.35 -6.69
CA TRP A 165 -10.98 16.74 -5.40
C TRP A 165 -10.99 17.74 -4.24
N LEU A 166 -11.27 19.02 -4.48
CA LEU A 166 -11.24 20.07 -3.45
C LEU A 166 -12.16 19.80 -2.25
N GLY A 167 -13.27 19.07 -2.46
CA GLY A 167 -14.19 18.65 -1.39
C GLY A 167 -13.92 17.25 -0.82
N ASP A 168 -12.92 16.54 -1.33
CA ASP A 168 -12.64 15.14 -0.99
C ASP A 168 -11.64 15.03 0.17
N ALA A 169 -11.88 14.10 1.09
CA ALA A 169 -11.00 13.80 2.23
C ALA A 169 -9.55 13.47 1.82
N LEU A 170 -9.32 12.95 0.61
CA LEU A 170 -7.99 12.60 0.09
C LEU A 170 -7.12 13.83 -0.19
N PHE A 171 -7.74 14.95 -0.56
CA PHE A 171 -7.04 16.16 -1.01
C PHE A 171 -7.12 17.33 -0.02
N GLN A 172 -7.78 17.13 1.12
CA GLN A 172 -7.81 18.12 2.19
C GLN A 172 -6.41 18.46 2.73
N PRO A 173 -6.14 19.72 3.08
CA PRO A 173 -4.86 20.16 3.63
C PRO A 173 -4.36 19.33 4.82
N GLU A 174 -5.27 18.86 5.68
CA GLU A 174 -4.99 18.05 6.86
C GLU A 174 -4.44 16.68 6.49
N SER A 175 -5.08 15.96 5.56
CA SER A 175 -4.58 14.67 5.04
C SER A 175 -3.21 14.83 4.41
N ARG A 176 -3.03 15.88 3.59
CA ARG A 176 -1.77 16.18 2.90
C ARG A 176 -0.65 16.52 3.87
N SER A 177 -0.98 17.27 4.93
CA SER A 177 -0.03 17.62 5.99
C SER A 177 0.37 16.39 6.80
N ALA A 178 -0.58 15.50 7.11
CA ALA A 178 -0.32 14.27 7.85
C ALA A 178 0.56 13.27 7.07
N PHE A 179 0.37 13.16 5.75
CA PHE A 179 1.27 12.38 4.89
C PHE A 179 2.67 13.02 4.79
N ARG A 180 2.74 14.35 4.66
CA ARG A 180 4.02 15.06 4.65
C ARG A 180 4.80 14.88 5.96
N ALA A 181 4.10 14.78 7.09
CA ALA A 181 4.73 14.50 8.38
C ALA A 181 5.49 13.17 8.38
N LEU A 182 4.98 12.12 7.70
CA LEU A 182 5.70 10.85 7.54
C LEU A 182 7.01 11.06 6.79
N LYS A 183 6.98 11.81 5.67
CA LYS A 183 8.19 12.12 4.91
C LYS A 183 9.21 12.90 5.73
N TRP A 184 8.75 13.82 6.58
CA TRP A 184 9.62 14.59 7.49
C TRP A 184 10.26 13.76 8.62
N LEU A 185 9.79 12.53 8.87
CA LEU A 185 10.52 11.59 9.73
C LEU A 185 11.82 11.08 9.09
N GLY A 186 12.01 11.32 7.78
CA GLY A 186 13.12 10.77 6.99
C GLY A 186 12.70 9.63 6.06
N LEU A 187 11.39 9.39 5.89
CA LEU A 187 10.87 8.43 4.92
C LEU A 187 10.84 9.04 3.51
N SER A 188 11.37 8.32 2.54
CA SER A 188 11.43 8.73 1.14
C SER A 188 10.32 8.07 0.32
N ASP A 189 9.63 8.85 -0.53
CA ASP A 189 8.69 8.31 -1.51
C ASP A 189 9.46 7.66 -2.67
N ALA A 190 9.29 6.35 -2.87
CA ALA A 190 9.99 5.62 -3.92
C ALA A 190 9.69 6.14 -5.34
N SER A 191 8.49 6.68 -5.60
CA SER A 191 8.17 7.31 -6.89
C SER A 191 9.00 8.56 -7.15
N GLU A 192 9.27 9.34 -6.09
CA GLU A 192 10.13 10.53 -6.17
C GLU A 192 11.60 10.12 -6.36
N LEU A 193 12.09 9.12 -5.60
CA LEU A 193 13.45 8.59 -5.78
C LEU A 193 13.69 8.07 -7.20
N GLY A 194 12.69 7.37 -7.75
CA GLY A 194 12.71 6.85 -9.11
C GLY A 194 12.48 7.88 -10.21
N ASN A 195 12.21 9.15 -9.88
CA ASN A 195 11.82 10.19 -10.82
C ASN A 195 10.70 9.75 -11.78
N GLN A 196 9.65 9.09 -11.24
CA GLN A 196 8.52 8.67 -12.07
C GLN A 196 7.91 9.88 -12.77
N PRO A 197 7.52 9.75 -14.06
CA PRO A 197 7.02 10.88 -14.82
C PRO A 197 5.68 11.38 -14.23
N PRO A 198 5.35 12.67 -14.42
CA PRO A 198 4.03 13.20 -14.08
C PRO A 198 2.90 12.36 -14.69
N GLY A 199 1.81 12.18 -13.94
CA GLY A 199 0.68 11.35 -14.38
C GLY A 199 0.87 9.84 -14.18
N SER A 200 1.89 9.43 -13.41
CA SER A 200 2.04 8.05 -12.90
C SER A 200 1.01 7.74 -11.81
N PHE A 201 -0.26 7.73 -12.21
CA PHE A 201 -1.38 7.41 -11.33
C PHE A 201 -1.41 5.91 -10.98
N THR A 202 -2.08 5.58 -9.89
CA THR A 202 -2.21 4.22 -9.38
C THR A 202 -3.66 3.78 -9.22
N PHE A 203 -4.61 4.72 -9.26
CA PHE A 203 -6.05 4.48 -9.15
C PHE A 203 -6.85 5.18 -10.26
N TRP A 204 -7.86 4.49 -10.76
CA TRP A 204 -8.90 5.03 -11.65
C TRP A 204 -10.26 4.44 -11.32
N ASP A 205 -11.19 5.31 -10.94
CA ASP A 205 -12.59 4.94 -10.67
C ASP A 205 -13.20 4.16 -11.85
N TYR A 206 -14.05 3.17 -11.56
CA TYR A 206 -14.71 2.38 -12.60
C TYR A 206 -15.69 3.20 -13.46
N GLN A 207 -16.16 4.34 -12.95
CA GLN A 207 -17.17 5.18 -13.57
C GLN A 207 -16.57 6.19 -14.56
N ALA A 208 -17.46 6.77 -15.38
CA ALA A 208 -17.18 7.88 -16.29
C ALA A 208 -16.00 7.66 -17.27
N GLY A 209 -15.58 6.41 -17.48
CA GLY A 209 -14.44 6.06 -18.32
C GLY A 209 -13.11 6.64 -17.82
N ALA A 210 -12.90 6.69 -16.50
CA ALA A 210 -11.72 7.32 -15.91
C ALA A 210 -10.41 6.68 -16.43
N TRP A 211 -10.37 5.35 -16.58
CA TRP A 211 -9.22 4.63 -17.15
C TRP A 211 -8.93 5.09 -18.59
N GLN A 212 -9.91 5.05 -19.48
CA GLN A 212 -9.75 5.39 -20.90
C GLN A 212 -9.35 6.86 -21.12
N ARG A 213 -9.71 7.74 -20.18
CA ARG A 213 -9.38 9.17 -20.20
C ARG A 213 -8.09 9.50 -19.44
N ASN A 214 -7.44 8.48 -18.85
CA ASN A 214 -6.33 8.64 -17.92
C ASN A 214 -6.63 9.65 -16.78
N ASN A 215 -7.88 9.70 -16.33
CA ASN A 215 -8.34 10.57 -15.26
C ASN A 215 -8.14 9.89 -13.90
N GLY A 216 -6.88 9.71 -13.51
CA GLY A 216 -6.49 8.97 -12.32
C GLY A 216 -5.93 9.84 -11.20
N ILE A 217 -5.57 9.17 -10.11
CA ILE A 217 -4.83 9.71 -8.97
C ILE A 217 -3.72 8.75 -8.55
N ARG A 218 -2.68 9.27 -7.90
CA ARG A 218 -1.64 8.47 -7.26
C ARG A 218 -1.87 8.48 -5.75
N ILE A 219 -2.31 7.35 -5.23
CA ILE A 219 -2.62 7.16 -3.81
C ILE A 219 -1.97 5.92 -3.20
N ASP A 220 -1.30 5.10 -4.02
CA ASP A 220 -0.57 3.91 -3.61
C ASP A 220 0.93 4.24 -3.56
N PHE A 221 1.56 4.02 -2.41
CA PHE A 221 2.94 4.44 -2.14
C PHE A 221 3.77 3.31 -1.54
N ALA A 222 5.08 3.41 -1.76
CA ALA A 222 6.09 2.74 -0.96
C ALA A 222 6.99 3.82 -0.34
N LEU A 223 6.85 4.04 0.97
CA LEU A 223 7.71 4.94 1.73
C LEU A 223 8.88 4.14 2.34
N LEU A 224 10.10 4.56 2.06
CA LEU A 224 11.33 3.84 2.42
C LEU A 224 12.06 4.56 3.55
N SER A 225 12.56 3.82 4.56
CA SER A 225 13.54 4.38 5.51
C SER A 225 14.83 4.78 4.81
N PRO A 226 15.71 5.60 5.43
CA PRO A 226 17.02 5.91 4.85
C PRO A 226 17.81 4.66 4.44
N GLN A 227 17.80 3.61 5.28
CA GLN A 227 18.48 2.34 5.02
C GLN A 227 17.93 1.59 3.79
N ALA A 228 16.61 1.67 3.56
CA ALA A 228 15.99 1.10 2.37
C ALA A 228 16.18 1.99 1.14
N ALA A 229 16.12 3.31 1.30
CA ALA A 229 16.33 4.29 0.24
C ALA A 229 17.75 4.24 -0.33
N ASP A 230 18.77 4.03 0.52
CA ASP A 230 20.16 3.82 0.08
C ASP A 230 20.32 2.58 -0.81
N ARG A 231 19.38 1.63 -0.69
CA ARG A 231 19.34 0.39 -1.48
C ARG A 231 18.33 0.47 -2.63
N PHE A 232 17.65 1.60 -2.81
CA PHE A 232 16.67 1.77 -3.87
C PHE A 232 17.33 1.63 -5.24
N ARG A 233 16.74 0.80 -6.10
CA ARG A 233 17.21 0.60 -7.48
C ARG A 233 16.22 1.13 -8.51
N SER A 234 14.95 0.76 -8.39
CA SER A 234 13.91 1.17 -9.34
C SER A 234 12.51 1.09 -8.74
N ILE A 235 11.57 1.74 -9.41
CA ILE A 235 10.14 1.63 -9.16
C ILE A 235 9.38 1.51 -10.47
N GLU A 236 8.38 0.65 -10.49
CA GLU A 236 7.52 0.35 -11.63
C GLU A 236 6.05 0.45 -11.22
N THR A 237 5.23 1.03 -12.10
CA THR A 237 3.76 1.02 -11.96
C THR A 237 3.19 0.12 -13.04
N HIS A 238 2.66 -1.04 -12.64
CA HIS A 238 2.17 -2.08 -13.55
C HIS A 238 0.76 -1.76 -14.07
N ARG A 239 0.69 -0.73 -14.91
CA ARG A 239 -0.57 -0.21 -15.48
C ARG A 239 -1.34 -1.24 -16.29
N ASP A 240 -0.65 -2.21 -16.87
CA ASP A 240 -1.18 -3.35 -17.61
C ASP A 240 -2.14 -4.21 -16.79
N ALA A 241 -1.98 -4.25 -15.45
CA ALA A 241 -2.94 -4.91 -14.56
C ALA A 241 -4.37 -4.34 -14.68
N ARG A 242 -4.51 -3.08 -15.12
CA ARG A 242 -5.81 -2.42 -15.29
C ARG A 242 -6.54 -2.85 -16.56
N ASP A 243 -5.83 -3.48 -17.50
CA ASP A 243 -6.36 -4.02 -18.76
C ASP A 243 -6.67 -5.52 -18.69
N MET A 244 -6.33 -6.20 -17.58
CA MET A 244 -6.66 -7.61 -17.36
C MET A 244 -8.16 -7.82 -17.13
N ASP A 245 -8.62 -9.08 -17.17
CA ASP A 245 -10.01 -9.42 -16.83
C ASP A 245 -10.32 -9.08 -15.36
N LYS A 246 -11.52 -8.54 -15.13
CA LYS A 246 -12.01 -8.07 -13.81
C LYS A 246 -10.94 -7.31 -13.01
N PRO A 247 -10.36 -6.23 -13.57
CA PRO A 247 -9.22 -5.57 -12.94
C PRO A 247 -9.65 -4.89 -11.64
N SER A 248 -8.70 -4.72 -10.72
CA SER A 248 -8.86 -3.73 -9.64
C SER A 248 -8.94 -2.32 -10.24
N ASP A 249 -9.57 -1.40 -9.53
CA ASP A 249 -9.50 0.04 -9.80
C ASP A 249 -8.11 0.61 -9.52
N HIS A 250 -7.28 -0.12 -8.76
CA HIS A 250 -5.87 0.16 -8.55
C HIS A 250 -4.95 -0.72 -9.41
N VAL A 251 -3.71 -0.28 -9.58
CA VAL A 251 -2.64 -1.06 -10.22
C VAL A 251 -1.47 -1.32 -9.26
N PRO A 252 -0.73 -2.43 -9.42
CA PRO A 252 0.44 -2.70 -8.61
C PRO A 252 1.55 -1.66 -8.77
N VAL A 253 2.16 -1.29 -7.66
CA VAL A 253 3.42 -0.53 -7.62
C VAL A 253 4.50 -1.44 -7.07
N VAL A 254 5.62 -1.55 -7.78
CA VAL A 254 6.73 -2.46 -7.45
C VAL A 254 8.01 -1.66 -7.26
N VAL A 255 8.64 -1.80 -6.11
CA VAL A 255 9.95 -1.23 -5.79
C VAL A 255 10.99 -2.35 -5.80
N ASP A 256 12.13 -2.12 -6.43
CA ASP A 256 13.30 -3.01 -6.33
C ASP A 256 14.36 -2.40 -5.41
N LEU A 257 14.75 -3.17 -4.39
CA LEU A 257 15.84 -2.85 -3.48
C LEU A 257 17.04 -3.76 -3.76
N ASN A 258 18.21 -3.18 -3.97
CA ASN A 258 19.47 -3.91 -4.03
C ASN A 258 19.88 -4.35 -2.62
N LEU A 259 19.59 -5.60 -2.29
CA LEU A 259 19.97 -6.23 -1.01
C LEU A 259 21.14 -7.20 -1.16
N ASP A 260 21.81 -7.19 -2.32
CA ASP A 260 23.04 -7.93 -2.51
C ASP A 260 24.15 -7.21 -1.74
N GLY A 261 24.88 -7.98 -0.92
CA GLY A 261 25.96 -7.47 -0.07
C GLY A 261 27.18 -6.98 -0.83
#